data_AF-A0A239CZ49-F1
#
_entry.id   AF-A0A239CZ49-F1
#
_cell.length_a   1.000
_cell.length_b   1.000
_cell.length_c   1.000
_cell.angle_alpha   90.00
_cell.angle_beta   90.00
_cell.angle_gamma   90.00
#
_symmetry.space_group_name_H-M   'P 1'
#
loop_
_entity.id
_entity.type
_entity.pdbx_description
1 polymer ?
#
loop_
_entity_poly.entity_id
_entity_poly.type
_entity_poly.pdbx_seq_one_letter_code
_entity_poly.pdbx_strand_id
1 'polypeptide(L)'
;MANLYFGTGSPIGVIDINETGALPGSRLQMGLVNQQGFAHHLISHRDICFNAANGFFFFRRNNVAGDPNNFTDLVTISQNGDMRVQGRLTATAKSFSIPHPLDPAHLRLVHGSIEGPEHAVLYRGQGRLERGTTTVTLPDYFESLTAEHGRTVQLTPLCHDDQPISALAASQVRNGSFTVRGVDSANPSQAFYWEVKAVRSDVEPLQVEVSRSPVESAAEPALV
;
A
#
# COMPACT_ATOMS: atom_id res chain seq x y z
N MET A 1 -16.14 41.66 8.89
CA MET A 1 -15.99 40.23 9.26
C MET A 1 -15.25 40.20 10.58
N ALA A 2 -15.81 39.58 11.62
CA ALA A 2 -15.14 39.48 12.91
C ALA A 2 -14.35 38.17 12.95
N ASN A 3 -13.03 38.26 12.87
CA ASN A 3 -12.14 37.14 13.14
C ASN A 3 -11.82 37.17 14.63
N LEU A 4 -12.09 36.07 15.34
CA LEU A 4 -11.68 35.88 16.73
C LEU A 4 -10.34 35.14 16.72
N TYR A 5 -9.28 35.83 17.12
CA TYR A 5 -7.94 35.27 17.26
C TYR A 5 -7.67 34.93 18.72
N PHE A 6 -7.30 33.68 19.00
CA PHE A 6 -6.74 33.28 20.29
C PHE A 6 -5.23 33.12 20.12
N GLY A 7 -4.46 33.94 20.82
CA GLY A 7 -3.00 33.89 20.83
C GLY A 7 -2.49 34.32 22.19
N THR A 8 -1.36 33.75 22.61
CA THR A 8 -0.72 34.10 23.87
C THR A 8 0.66 34.68 23.59
N GLY A 9 1.02 35.79 24.25
CA GLY A 9 2.38 36.34 24.22
C GLY A 9 3.39 35.53 25.04
N SER A 10 2.94 34.42 25.62
CA SER A 10 3.69 33.48 26.45
C SER A 10 3.49 32.06 25.89
N PRO A 11 4.50 31.17 25.96
CA PRO A 11 4.39 29.79 25.50
C PRO A 11 3.40 28.92 26.30
N ILE A 12 2.73 29.48 27.32
CA ILE A 12 1.89 28.77 28.29
C ILE A 12 0.43 29.26 28.25
N GLY A 13 -0.14 29.41 27.06
CA GLY A 13 -1.54 29.75 26.91
C GLY A 13 -2.48 28.60 27.22
N VAL A 14 -3.43 28.80 28.14
CA VAL A 14 -4.53 27.86 28.41
C VAL A 14 -5.83 28.48 27.94
N ILE A 15 -6.58 27.77 27.09
CA ILE A 15 -7.98 28.10 26.79
C ILE A 15 -8.83 27.15 27.63
N ASP A 16 -9.54 27.70 28.61
CA ASP A 16 -10.41 26.95 29.51
C ASP A 16 -11.87 27.07 29.05
N ILE A 17 -12.47 25.96 28.60
CA ILE A 17 -13.87 25.90 28.14
C ILE A 17 -14.62 24.98 29.10
N ASN A 18 -15.19 25.57 30.15
CA ASN A 18 -16.03 24.85 31.12
C ASN A 18 -17.51 25.18 30.87
N GLU A 19 -18.36 24.16 30.71
CA GLU A 19 -19.80 24.28 31.01
C GLU A 19 -20.03 23.92 32.48
N THR A 20 -20.82 24.74 33.18
CA THR A 20 -21.36 24.41 34.51
C THR A 20 -22.38 23.29 34.37
N GLY A 21 -21.93 22.04 34.47
CA GLY A 21 -22.82 20.86 34.43
C GLY A 21 -22.23 19.57 33.86
N ALA A 22 -21.01 19.58 33.33
CA ALA A 22 -20.37 18.37 32.82
C ALA A 22 -19.86 17.44 33.95
N LEU A 23 -19.91 16.12 33.70
CA LEU A 23 -19.38 15.07 34.57
C LEU A 23 -17.92 15.37 34.99
N PRO A 24 -17.47 15.00 36.20
CA PRO A 24 -16.08 15.19 36.60
C PRO A 24 -15.14 14.46 35.62
N GLY A 25 -14.39 15.22 34.81
CA GLY A 25 -13.42 14.66 33.87
C GLY A 25 -13.63 15.00 32.38
N SER A 26 -14.16 16.17 32.03
CA SER A 26 -14.09 16.70 30.65
C SER A 26 -13.40 18.08 30.67
N ARG A 27 -12.24 18.20 30.01
CA ARG A 27 -11.30 19.33 29.97
C ARG A 27 -10.54 19.30 28.63
N LEU A 28 -10.57 20.38 27.88
CA LEU A 28 -9.72 20.56 26.71
C LEU A 28 -8.38 21.15 27.18
N GLN A 29 -7.38 20.31 27.43
CA GLN A 29 -6.06 20.80 27.84
C GLN A 29 -5.15 20.96 26.61
N MET A 30 -4.95 22.20 26.17
CA MET A 30 -3.98 22.56 25.16
C MET A 30 -2.78 23.20 25.87
N GLY A 31 -1.64 22.51 25.91
CA GLY A 31 -0.41 23.00 26.54
C GLY A 31 0.78 22.09 26.26
N LEU A 32 1.98 22.66 26.24
CA LEU A 32 3.23 21.91 26.03
C LEU A 32 3.50 20.95 27.18
N VAL A 33 3.79 19.69 26.85
CA VAL A 33 4.49 18.78 27.75
C VAL A 33 5.84 18.46 27.10
N ASN A 34 6.90 19.05 27.67
CA ASN A 34 8.35 18.89 27.40
C ASN A 34 8.85 19.04 25.92
N GLN A 35 10.18 19.01 25.73
CA GLN A 35 10.92 19.44 24.53
C GLN A 35 10.56 18.72 23.19
N GLN A 36 9.55 17.84 23.17
CA GLN A 36 9.15 17.05 22.00
C GLN A 36 7.80 17.45 21.37
N GLY A 37 7.11 18.48 21.90
CA GLY A 37 6.06 19.19 21.16
C GLY A 37 4.73 18.45 20.95
N PHE A 38 4.37 17.54 21.85
CA PHE A 38 3.07 16.86 21.79
C PHE A 38 1.98 17.69 22.50
N ALA A 39 0.84 17.93 21.83
CA ALA A 39 -0.39 18.40 22.46
C ALA A 39 -1.25 17.18 22.83
N HIS A 40 -1.60 17.05 24.11
CA HIS A 40 -2.25 15.88 24.69
C HIS A 40 -3.68 16.23 25.15
N HIS A 41 -4.71 15.59 24.58
CA HIS A 41 -6.09 15.65 25.09
C HIS A 41 -6.34 14.49 26.06
N LEU A 42 -5.93 14.63 27.32
CA LEU A 42 -5.89 13.52 28.29
C LEU A 42 -7.15 13.40 29.13
N ILE A 43 -8.18 12.69 28.65
CA ILE A 43 -9.22 12.17 29.57
C ILE A 43 -9.96 10.92 29.08
N SER A 44 -9.50 10.29 28.00
CA SER A 44 -10.10 9.05 27.49
C SER A 44 -9.02 7.99 27.19
N HIS A 45 -9.44 6.74 26.97
CA HIS A 45 -8.51 5.68 26.52
C HIS A 45 -8.02 5.90 25.08
N ARG A 46 -8.51 6.93 24.37
CA ARG A 46 -8.21 7.24 22.96
C ARG A 46 -7.79 8.69 22.82
N ASP A 47 -6.69 8.90 22.11
CA ASP A 47 -6.10 10.21 21.89
C ASP A 47 -5.85 10.44 20.38
N ILE A 48 -6.05 11.68 19.94
CA ILE A 48 -5.60 12.18 18.64
C ILE A 48 -4.46 13.15 18.91
N CYS A 49 -3.28 12.88 18.34
CA CYS A 49 -2.10 13.72 18.55
C CYS A 49 -1.59 14.27 17.21
N PHE A 50 -1.38 15.58 17.18
CA PHE A 50 -0.67 16.27 16.10
C PHE A 50 0.70 16.67 16.64
N ASN A 51 1.78 16.05 16.16
CA ASN A 51 3.13 16.49 16.48
C ASN A 51 3.53 17.58 15.46
N ALA A 52 3.35 18.84 15.85
CA ALA A 52 3.66 19.98 15.00
C ALA A 52 5.16 20.18 14.75
N ALA A 53 6.03 19.66 15.61
CA ALA A 53 7.48 19.80 15.46
C ALA A 53 8.05 18.88 14.38
N ASN A 54 7.50 17.66 14.27
CA ASN A 54 8.01 16.62 13.37
C ASN A 54 7.03 16.23 12.25
N GLY A 55 5.86 16.85 12.18
CA GLY A 55 4.89 16.63 11.09
C GLY A 55 4.16 15.27 11.13
N PHE A 56 4.08 14.62 12.29
CA PHE A 56 3.39 13.33 12.43
C PHE A 56 1.95 13.51 12.92
N PHE A 57 1.08 12.60 12.46
CA PHE A 57 -0.27 12.43 12.98
C PHE A 57 -0.43 11.04 13.59
N PHE A 58 -1.01 10.97 14.78
CA PHE A 58 -1.23 9.71 15.49
C PHE A 58 -2.67 9.58 15.99
N PHE A 59 -3.22 8.38 15.85
CA PHE A 59 -4.33 7.89 16.68
C PHE A 59 -3.79 6.87 17.68
N ARG A 60 -3.93 7.17 18.97
CA ARG A 60 -3.26 6.45 20.05
C ARG A 60 -4.26 5.84 21.02
N ARG A 61 -3.84 4.75 21.66
CA ARG A 61 -4.46 4.24 22.88
C ARG A 61 -3.57 4.59 24.07
N ASN A 62 -4.15 5.19 25.10
CA ASN A 62 -3.49 5.23 26.41
C ASN A 62 -3.69 3.88 27.08
N ASN A 63 -2.58 3.22 27.39
CA ASN A 63 -2.63 1.91 28.04
C ASN A 63 -2.99 2.05 29.53
N VAL A 64 -2.65 3.20 30.14
CA VAL A 64 -3.02 3.57 31.51
C VAL A 64 -3.65 4.97 31.49
N ALA A 65 -4.84 5.09 32.07
CA ALA A 65 -5.55 6.37 32.15
C ALA A 65 -4.74 7.39 32.98
N GLY A 66 -4.50 8.57 32.42
CA GLY A 66 -3.77 9.65 33.09
C GLY A 66 -2.25 9.58 33.02
N ASP A 67 -1.66 8.53 32.43
CA ASP A 67 -0.22 8.46 32.16
C ASP A 67 0.07 8.81 30.67
N PRO A 68 0.56 10.03 30.38
CA PRO A 68 0.82 10.47 29.01
C PRO A 68 2.00 9.76 28.33
N ASN A 69 2.81 8.99 29.08
CA ASN A 69 3.97 8.30 28.55
C ASN A 69 3.71 6.81 28.28
N ASN A 70 2.52 6.30 28.62
CA ASN A 70 2.16 4.90 28.45
C ASN A 70 1.06 4.72 27.40
N PHE A 71 1.48 4.60 26.14
CA PHE A 71 0.57 4.53 25.00
C PHE A 71 1.00 3.53 23.92
N THR A 72 0.07 3.25 23.01
CA THR A 72 0.30 2.49 21.79
C THR A 72 -0.26 3.25 20.58
N ASP A 73 0.58 3.46 19.56
CA ASP A 73 0.18 4.03 18.28
C ASP A 73 -0.62 3.01 17.47
N LEU A 74 -1.88 3.33 17.17
CA LEU A 74 -2.77 2.45 16.41
C LEU A 74 -2.76 2.79 14.93
N VAL A 75 -2.73 4.09 14.63
CA VAL A 75 -2.56 4.64 13.30
C VAL A 75 -1.53 5.74 13.38
N THR A 76 -0.53 5.68 12.49
CA THR A 76 0.50 6.71 12.34
C THR A 76 0.51 7.16 10.89
N ILE A 77 0.48 8.46 10.65
CA ILE A 77 0.84 9.06 9.36
C ILE A 77 2.18 9.77 9.55
N SER A 78 3.18 9.36 8.79
CA SER A 78 4.53 9.92 8.83
C SER A 78 4.57 11.30 8.16
N GLN A 79 5.67 12.03 8.38
CA GLN A 79 5.94 13.29 7.67
C GLN A 79 6.00 13.14 6.13
N ASN A 80 6.24 11.92 5.63
CA ASN A 80 6.25 11.61 4.20
C ASN A 80 4.86 11.15 3.69
N GLY A 81 3.86 11.04 4.57
CA GLY A 81 2.53 10.54 4.24
C GLY A 81 2.37 9.03 4.34
N ASP A 82 3.38 8.30 4.82
CA ASP A 82 3.29 6.85 5.00
C ASP A 82 2.33 6.52 6.15
N MET A 83 1.38 5.64 5.89
CA MET A 83 0.39 5.23 6.88
C MET A 83 0.71 3.84 7.41
N ARG A 84 0.88 3.74 8.74
CA ARG A 84 0.92 2.47 9.46
C ARG A 84 -0.38 2.28 10.22
N VAL A 85 -0.97 1.10 10.10
CA VAL A 85 -2.12 0.65 10.92
C VAL A 85 -1.70 -0.61 11.65
N GLN A 86 -1.79 -0.62 12.99
CA GLN A 86 -1.46 -1.81 13.78
C GLN A 86 -2.50 -2.93 13.56
N GLY A 87 -3.76 -2.56 13.34
CA GLY A 87 -4.85 -3.49 13.07
C GLY A 87 -5.01 -3.84 11.59
N ARG A 88 -6.21 -4.32 11.24
CA ARG A 88 -6.57 -4.64 9.85
C ARG A 88 -6.92 -3.37 9.08
N LEU A 89 -6.44 -3.28 7.85
CA LEU A 89 -6.90 -2.30 6.86
C LEU A 89 -7.89 -2.98 5.88
N THR A 90 -9.19 -2.75 6.09
CA THR A 90 -10.26 -3.17 5.17
C THR A 90 -10.66 -1.98 4.30
N ALA A 91 -10.67 -2.17 2.98
CA ALA A 91 -11.03 -1.12 2.02
C ALA A 91 -11.83 -1.73 0.86
N THR A 92 -12.75 -0.96 0.29
CA THR A 92 -13.49 -1.36 -0.93
C THR A 92 -12.54 -1.60 -2.10
N ALA A 93 -11.45 -0.84 -2.20
CA ALA A 93 -10.37 -1.04 -3.16
C ALA A 93 -9.01 -0.68 -2.53
N LYS A 94 -7.96 -1.38 -2.94
CA LYS A 94 -6.56 -1.06 -2.64
C LYS A 94 -5.83 -0.89 -3.96
N SER A 95 -5.30 0.31 -4.22
CA SER A 95 -4.67 0.64 -5.50
C SER A 95 -3.46 1.54 -5.31
N PHE A 96 -2.46 1.41 -6.18
CA PHE A 96 -1.51 2.49 -6.39
C PHE A 96 -1.98 3.36 -7.56
N SER A 97 -1.63 4.65 -7.50
CA SER A 97 -1.89 5.60 -8.56
C SER A 97 -0.64 6.47 -8.70
N ILE A 98 0.01 6.38 -9.86
CA ILE A 98 1.28 7.05 -10.17
C ILE A 98 1.14 7.87 -11.47
N PRO A 99 2.01 8.86 -11.73
CA PRO A 99 2.08 9.47 -13.06
C PRO A 99 2.28 8.39 -14.14
N HIS A 100 1.59 8.50 -15.28
CA HIS A 100 1.75 7.52 -16.35
C HIS A 100 3.19 7.58 -16.90
N PRO A 101 3.92 6.46 -17.02
CA PRO A 101 5.34 6.49 -17.35
C PRO A 101 5.63 7.01 -18.77
N LEU A 102 4.65 6.91 -19.68
CA LEU A 102 4.75 7.43 -21.05
C LEU A 102 4.13 8.82 -21.25
N ASP A 103 3.27 9.26 -20.34
CA ASP A 103 2.58 10.56 -20.44
C ASP A 103 2.21 11.11 -19.04
N PRO A 104 3.21 11.50 -18.25
CA PRO A 104 2.99 11.91 -16.86
C PRO A 104 2.26 13.25 -16.73
N ALA A 105 2.19 14.04 -17.80
CA ALA A 105 1.54 15.35 -17.80
C ALA A 105 0.01 15.25 -17.91
N HIS A 106 -0.51 14.21 -18.58
CA HIS A 106 -1.95 14.10 -18.85
C HIS A 106 -2.58 12.83 -18.27
N LEU A 107 -1.79 11.79 -18.01
CA LEU A 107 -2.31 10.48 -17.61
C LEU A 107 -1.79 10.03 -16.24
N ARG A 108 -2.62 9.25 -15.56
CA ARG A 108 -2.30 8.52 -14.33
C ARG A 108 -2.38 7.03 -14.63
N LEU A 109 -1.41 6.26 -14.13
CA LEU A 109 -1.46 4.81 -14.19
C LEU A 109 -1.97 4.26 -12.85
N VAL A 110 -3.00 3.43 -12.89
CA VAL A 110 -3.69 2.91 -11.71
C VAL A 110 -3.80 1.40 -11.80
N HIS A 111 -3.38 0.70 -10.74
CA HIS A 111 -3.54 -0.75 -10.62
C HIS A 111 -4.09 -1.12 -9.24
N GLY A 112 -4.84 -2.22 -9.17
CA GLY A 112 -5.19 -2.87 -7.91
C GLY A 112 -3.98 -3.57 -7.30
N SER A 113 -3.81 -3.45 -5.99
CA SER A 113 -2.70 -4.08 -5.26
C SER A 113 -3.01 -5.55 -4.97
N ILE A 114 -2.04 -6.43 -5.23
CA ILE A 114 -2.02 -7.84 -4.84
C ILE A 114 -0.91 -8.00 -3.79
N GLU A 115 -1.17 -8.76 -2.74
CA GLU A 115 -0.20 -8.96 -1.65
C GLU A 115 0.82 -10.05 -2.03
N GLY A 116 2.10 -9.76 -1.87
CA GLY A 116 3.22 -10.64 -2.16
C GLY A 116 4.54 -10.01 -1.67
N PRO A 117 5.65 -10.76 -1.65
CA PRO A 117 6.95 -10.27 -1.18
C PRO A 117 7.64 -9.31 -2.18
N GLU A 118 6.90 -8.71 -3.11
CA GLU A 118 7.41 -7.89 -4.20
C GLU A 118 6.40 -6.79 -4.56
N HIS A 119 6.89 -5.65 -5.05
CA HIS A 119 6.06 -4.67 -5.76
C HIS A 119 5.77 -5.13 -7.20
N ALA A 120 5.02 -6.21 -7.33
CA ALA A 120 4.73 -6.84 -8.62
C ALA A 120 3.47 -6.28 -9.30
N VAL A 121 3.45 -6.35 -10.63
CA VAL A 121 2.27 -6.19 -11.47
C VAL A 121 1.93 -7.51 -12.15
N LEU A 122 0.64 -7.72 -12.40
CA LEU A 122 0.09 -8.94 -13.00
C LEU A 122 -0.81 -8.57 -14.17
N TYR A 123 -0.54 -9.17 -15.32
CA TYR A 123 -1.37 -9.07 -16.52
C TYR A 123 -1.84 -10.46 -16.90
N ARG A 124 -3.09 -10.59 -17.32
CA ARG A 124 -3.64 -11.87 -17.76
C ARG A 124 -4.59 -11.69 -18.92
N GLY A 125 -4.73 -12.74 -19.70
CA GLY A 125 -5.66 -12.75 -20.82
C GLY A 125 -5.81 -14.13 -21.41
N GLN A 126 -6.45 -14.15 -22.59
CA GLN A 126 -6.56 -15.32 -23.43
C GLN A 126 -5.78 -15.07 -24.74
N GLY A 127 -5.36 -16.13 -25.39
CA GLY A 127 -4.76 -16.13 -26.71
C GLY A 127 -5.13 -17.40 -27.47
N ARG A 128 -4.81 -17.42 -28.76
CA ARG A 128 -5.01 -18.59 -29.62
C ARG A 128 -3.85 -18.70 -30.59
N LEU A 129 -3.33 -19.91 -30.77
CA LEU A 129 -2.33 -20.18 -31.80
C LEU A 129 -2.93 -19.94 -33.20
N GLU A 130 -2.11 -19.44 -34.11
CA GLU A 130 -2.40 -19.35 -35.52
C GLU A 130 -1.30 -20.10 -36.27
N ARG A 131 -1.64 -21.25 -36.87
CA ARG A 131 -0.66 -22.14 -37.50
C ARG A 131 0.46 -22.55 -36.53
N GLY A 132 0.09 -22.83 -35.27
CA GLY A 132 0.99 -23.35 -34.23
C GLY A 132 1.76 -22.28 -33.43
N THR A 133 1.61 -21.00 -33.74
CA THR A 133 2.28 -19.91 -32.99
C THR A 133 1.41 -18.65 -32.93
N THR A 134 1.63 -17.80 -31.94
CA THR A 134 1.03 -16.46 -31.86
C THR A 134 1.88 -15.53 -31.00
N THR A 135 1.70 -14.23 -31.15
CA THR A 135 2.36 -13.21 -30.31
C THR A 135 1.33 -12.53 -29.44
N VAL A 136 1.63 -12.42 -28.15
CA VAL A 136 0.86 -11.65 -27.18
C VAL A 136 1.58 -10.32 -26.94
N THR A 137 0.84 -9.22 -27.10
CA THR A 137 1.31 -7.86 -26.82
C THR A 137 0.77 -7.40 -25.47
N LEU A 138 1.65 -6.89 -24.62
CA LEU A 138 1.37 -6.28 -23.33
C LEU A 138 1.08 -4.78 -23.52
N PRO A 139 0.53 -4.10 -22.50
CA PRO A 139 0.35 -2.65 -22.56
C PRO A 139 1.66 -1.93 -22.90
N ASP A 140 1.57 -0.85 -23.65
CA ASP A 140 2.71 -0.05 -24.12
C ASP A 140 3.64 0.44 -22.99
N TYR A 141 3.06 0.75 -21.83
CA TYR A 141 3.78 1.19 -20.64
C TYR A 141 4.53 0.06 -19.91
N PHE A 142 4.33 -1.22 -20.28
CA PHE A 142 4.86 -2.37 -19.55
C PHE A 142 6.39 -2.30 -19.40
N GLU A 143 7.08 -1.99 -20.49
CA GLU A 143 8.55 -1.91 -20.50
C GLU A 143 9.08 -0.76 -19.65
N SER A 144 8.33 0.35 -19.56
CA SER A 144 8.74 1.50 -18.74
C SER A 144 8.43 1.29 -17.25
N LEU A 145 7.41 0.48 -16.92
CA LEU A 145 6.99 0.23 -15.54
C LEU A 145 7.77 -0.89 -14.85
N THR A 146 8.25 -1.87 -15.61
CA THR A 146 8.72 -3.15 -15.06
C THR A 146 10.20 -3.42 -15.33
N ALA A 147 10.88 -4.03 -14.36
CA ALA A 147 12.24 -4.49 -14.54
C ALA A 147 12.33 -5.53 -15.66
N GLU A 148 13.43 -5.52 -16.41
CA GLU A 148 13.68 -6.50 -17.49
C GLU A 148 13.88 -7.92 -16.96
N HIS A 149 14.51 -8.04 -15.78
CA HIS A 149 14.73 -9.30 -15.09
C HIS A 149 13.54 -9.68 -14.21
N GLY A 150 13.37 -10.97 -13.93
CA GLY A 150 12.31 -11.48 -13.06
C GLY A 150 10.92 -11.57 -13.70
N ARG A 151 10.78 -11.27 -15.00
CA ARG A 151 9.54 -11.44 -15.75
C ARG A 151 9.22 -12.93 -15.92
N THR A 152 8.00 -13.33 -15.56
CA THR A 152 7.53 -14.71 -15.66
C THR A 152 6.26 -14.80 -16.48
N VAL A 153 6.24 -15.72 -17.46
CA VAL A 153 5.04 -16.07 -18.23
C VAL A 153 4.55 -17.44 -17.78
N GLN A 154 3.26 -17.53 -17.43
CA GLN A 154 2.57 -18.79 -17.18
C GLN A 154 1.49 -18.98 -18.24
N LEU A 155 1.41 -20.19 -18.79
CA LEU A 155 0.44 -20.57 -19.82
C LEU A 155 -0.44 -21.70 -19.30
N THR A 156 -1.72 -21.68 -19.68
CA THR A 156 -2.65 -22.78 -19.42
C THR A 156 -3.41 -23.07 -20.71
N PRO A 157 -3.18 -24.23 -21.37
CA PRO A 157 -3.98 -24.63 -22.53
C PRO A 157 -5.47 -24.67 -22.16
N LEU A 158 -6.34 -24.08 -23.00
CA LEU A 158 -7.79 -24.23 -22.88
C LEU A 158 -8.22 -25.50 -23.63
N CYS A 159 -8.93 -26.37 -22.94
CA CYS A 159 -9.59 -27.51 -23.56
C CYS A 159 -11.04 -27.18 -23.92
N HIS A 160 -11.46 -27.57 -25.13
CA HIS A 160 -12.85 -27.57 -25.57
C HIS A 160 -13.17 -28.95 -26.16
N ASP A 161 -14.20 -29.61 -25.64
CA ASP A 161 -14.71 -30.89 -26.12
C ASP A 161 -13.60 -31.95 -26.36
N ASP A 162 -13.67 -32.68 -27.47
CA ASP A 162 -12.75 -33.75 -27.85
C ASP A 162 -11.54 -33.25 -28.69
N GLN A 163 -11.23 -31.95 -28.65
CA GLN A 163 -10.10 -31.43 -29.42
C GLN A 163 -8.76 -31.93 -28.87
N PRO A 164 -7.78 -32.25 -29.73
CA PRO A 164 -6.43 -32.55 -29.27
C PRO A 164 -5.87 -31.36 -28.48
N ILE A 165 -5.13 -31.65 -27.41
CA ILE A 165 -4.47 -30.65 -26.58
C ILE A 165 -2.98 -30.65 -26.87
N SER A 166 -2.44 -29.47 -27.18
CA SER A 166 -1.01 -29.28 -27.30
C SER A 166 -0.46 -28.62 -26.04
N ALA A 167 0.66 -29.14 -25.53
CA ALA A 167 1.47 -28.40 -24.57
C ALA A 167 1.99 -27.11 -25.23
N LEU A 168 2.24 -26.07 -24.43
CA LEU A 168 2.62 -24.75 -24.92
C LEU A 168 3.96 -24.30 -24.32
N ALA A 169 4.71 -23.54 -25.10
CA ALA A 169 5.93 -22.86 -24.65
C ALA A 169 5.83 -21.35 -24.95
N ALA A 170 6.29 -20.52 -24.01
CA ALA A 170 6.43 -19.08 -24.18
C ALA A 170 7.90 -18.69 -24.40
N SER A 171 8.14 -17.64 -25.18
CA SER A 171 9.40 -16.92 -25.16
C SER A 171 9.51 -16.06 -23.89
N GLN A 172 10.70 -15.51 -23.63
CA GLN A 172 10.84 -14.38 -22.73
C GLN A 172 10.01 -13.17 -23.22
N VAL A 173 9.60 -12.32 -22.29
CA VAL A 173 8.96 -11.04 -22.61
C VAL A 173 10.04 -10.03 -22.99
N ARG A 174 9.96 -9.49 -24.21
CA ARG A 174 10.83 -8.43 -24.72
C ARG A 174 10.04 -7.46 -25.58
N ASN A 175 10.38 -6.18 -25.52
CA ASN A 175 9.74 -5.12 -26.30
C ASN A 175 8.21 -5.16 -26.17
N GLY A 176 7.69 -5.36 -24.97
CA GLY A 176 6.27 -5.38 -24.64
C GLY A 176 5.53 -6.59 -25.21
N SER A 177 6.22 -7.69 -25.56
CA SER A 177 5.57 -8.86 -26.16
C SER A 177 6.27 -10.18 -25.84
N PHE A 178 5.55 -11.28 -26.01
CA PHE A 178 6.11 -12.63 -26.01
C PHE A 178 5.40 -13.50 -27.05
N THR A 179 6.11 -14.51 -27.55
CA THR A 179 5.57 -15.49 -28.49
C THR A 179 5.17 -16.75 -27.74
N VAL A 180 4.02 -17.32 -28.09
CA VAL A 180 3.55 -18.63 -27.65
C VAL A 180 3.57 -19.58 -28.84
N ARG A 181 4.00 -20.82 -28.62
CA ARG A 181 3.94 -21.89 -29.62
C ARG A 181 3.46 -23.21 -29.03
N GLY A 182 2.83 -24.02 -29.88
CA GLY A 182 2.63 -25.44 -29.59
C GLY A 182 3.97 -26.16 -29.50
N VAL A 183 4.09 -27.10 -28.57
CA VAL A 183 5.25 -28.01 -28.49
C VAL A 183 5.16 -29.11 -29.56
N ASP A 184 3.95 -29.38 -30.05
CA ASP A 184 3.64 -30.29 -31.15
C ASP A 184 2.69 -29.62 -32.16
N SER A 185 2.28 -30.38 -33.18
CA SER A 185 1.34 -29.95 -34.20
C SER A 185 -0.07 -30.54 -34.02
N ALA A 186 -0.39 -31.11 -32.86
CA ALA A 186 -1.67 -31.78 -32.62
C ALA A 186 -2.84 -30.77 -32.67
N ASN A 187 -2.63 -29.56 -32.16
CA ASN A 187 -3.60 -28.47 -32.22
C ASN A 187 -2.93 -27.14 -32.63
N PRO A 188 -2.82 -26.84 -33.94
CA PRO A 188 -2.22 -25.59 -34.43
C PRO A 188 -3.07 -24.34 -34.13
N SER A 189 -4.25 -24.53 -33.54
CA SER A 189 -5.20 -23.48 -33.13
C SER A 189 -5.52 -23.52 -31.63
N GLN A 190 -4.65 -24.13 -30.82
CA GLN A 190 -4.82 -24.26 -29.37
C GLN A 190 -5.11 -22.90 -28.72
N ALA A 191 -6.27 -22.76 -28.08
CA ALA A 191 -6.58 -21.61 -27.22
C ALA A 191 -5.85 -21.75 -25.89
N PHE A 192 -5.50 -20.65 -25.24
CA PHE A 192 -4.79 -20.66 -23.96
C PHE A 192 -5.07 -19.42 -23.11
N TYR A 193 -4.97 -19.57 -21.78
CA TYR A 193 -4.83 -18.47 -20.85
C TYR A 193 -3.36 -18.16 -20.69
N TRP A 194 -3.06 -16.90 -20.45
CA TRP A 194 -1.72 -16.45 -20.11
C TRP A 194 -1.77 -15.52 -18.90
N GLU A 195 -0.70 -15.57 -18.12
CA GLU A 195 -0.42 -14.63 -17.05
C GLU A 195 1.04 -14.19 -17.15
N VAL A 196 1.27 -12.88 -17.02
CA VAL A 196 2.60 -12.28 -16.92
C VAL A 196 2.73 -11.60 -15.57
N LYS A 197 3.73 -11.99 -14.79
CA LYS A 197 4.15 -11.30 -13.56
C LYS A 197 5.48 -10.60 -13.81
N ALA A 198 5.61 -9.38 -13.33
CA ALA A 198 6.84 -8.62 -13.40
C ALA A 198 6.97 -7.69 -12.19
N VAL A 199 8.20 -7.47 -11.73
CA VAL A 199 8.50 -6.54 -10.64
C VAL A 199 8.59 -5.12 -11.18
N ARG A 200 8.03 -4.16 -10.46
CA ARG A 200 8.14 -2.74 -10.78
C ARG A 200 9.60 -2.27 -10.70
N SER A 201 10.01 -1.45 -11.65
CA SER A 201 11.34 -0.83 -11.67
C SER A 201 11.34 0.62 -11.18
N ASP A 202 10.17 1.21 -10.97
CA ASP A 202 9.98 2.60 -10.56
C ASP A 202 10.00 2.82 -9.04
N VAL A 203 10.18 1.74 -8.27
CA VAL A 203 10.25 1.75 -6.80
C VAL A 203 11.37 0.84 -6.32
N GLU A 204 11.92 1.16 -5.15
CA GLU A 204 12.91 0.31 -4.50
C GLU A 204 12.36 -1.10 -4.23
N PRO A 205 13.19 -2.15 -4.29
CA PRO A 205 12.77 -3.50 -3.92
C PRO A 205 12.16 -3.55 -2.52
N LEU A 206 11.10 -4.33 -2.37
CA LEU A 206 10.43 -4.48 -1.09
C LEU A 206 11.39 -5.14 -0.08
N GLN A 207 11.55 -4.53 1.09
CA GLN A 207 12.20 -5.18 2.22
C GLN A 207 11.21 -6.16 2.87
N VAL A 208 11.35 -7.44 2.52
CA VAL A 208 10.43 -8.51 2.97
C VAL A 208 10.61 -8.82 4.46
N GLU A 209 11.84 -8.77 4.94
CA GLU A 209 12.20 -9.05 6.32
C GLU A 209 12.97 -7.86 6.90
N VAL A 210 12.36 -7.19 7.87
CA VAL A 210 12.99 -6.09 8.61
C VAL A 210 13.20 -6.52 10.05
N SER A 211 14.37 -6.19 10.62
CA SER A 211 14.62 -6.43 12.04
C SER A 211 13.58 -5.67 12.87
N ARG A 212 13.01 -6.35 13.86
CA ARG A 212 12.08 -5.69 14.80
C ARG A 212 12.79 -4.52 15.46
N SER A 213 12.14 -3.37 15.44
CA SER A 213 12.63 -2.24 16.22
C SER A 213 12.59 -2.61 17.72
N PRO A 214 13.54 -2.14 18.55
CA PRO A 214 13.53 -2.40 20.00
C PRO A 214 12.25 -1.90 20.70
N VAL A 215 11.47 -1.05 20.04
CA VAL A 215 10.20 -0.49 20.53
C VAL A 215 9.00 -1.44 20.30
N GLU A 216 9.06 -2.32 19.29
CA GLU A 216 8.00 -3.30 19.00
C GLU A 216 8.12 -4.61 19.80
N SER A 217 9.29 -4.91 20.39
CA SER A 217 9.54 -6.21 21.03
C SER A 217 8.75 -6.45 22.33
N ALA A 218 8.11 -5.41 22.88
CA ALA A 218 7.40 -5.50 24.16
C ALA A 218 5.91 -5.89 24.03
N ALA A 219 5.35 -5.94 22.82
CA ALA A 219 3.90 -5.93 22.64
C ALA A 219 3.26 -7.18 22.02
N GLU A 220 4.01 -8.19 21.55
CA GLU A 220 3.41 -9.37 20.92
C GLU A 220 3.87 -10.68 21.58
N PRO A 221 2.97 -11.47 22.19
CA PRO A 221 3.30 -12.84 22.55
C PRO A 221 3.55 -13.65 21.27
N ALA A 222 4.52 -14.55 21.33
CA ALA A 222 4.80 -15.49 20.25
C ALA A 222 3.51 -16.25 19.89
N LEU A 223 3.18 -16.29 18.60
CA LEU A 223 2.14 -17.20 18.10
C LEU A 223 2.63 -18.63 18.37
N VAL A 224 1.87 -19.37 19.18
CA VAL A 224 2.01 -20.82 19.40
C VAL A 224 1.33 -21.56 18.26
#